data_AF-A0A3S7GUJ1-F1
#
_entry.id   AF-A0A3S7GUJ1-F1
#
_cell.length_a   1.000
_cell.length_b   1.000
_cell.length_c   1.000
_cell.angle_alpha   90.00
_cell.angle_beta   90.00
_cell.angle_gamma   90.00
#
_symmetry.space_group_name_H-M   'P 1'
#
loop_
_entity.id
_entity.type
_entity.pdbx_description
1 polymer ?
#
loop_
_entity_poly.entity_id
_entity_poly.type
_entity_poly.pdbx_seq_one_letter_code
_entity_poly.pdbx_strand_id
1 'polypeptide(L)'
;MKTLKQIEVHKKNIESYQKDIQALEQEVNSEKEKIDQLNKDYQELVVSGQVEKADKLYTKIDKQETTYKAKVKRLSVMKQSLKQVIIKNCSSMQEEADKLSDEYIDIYYDDLQRYNKLKEELKQAEQKLEEHNNSYLLNQRNLSHYIDRLTRENNIQPTEFMGSVNSRKPFYI
;
A
#
# COMPACT_ATOMS: atom_id res chain seq x y z
N MET A 1 -9.95 2.85 2.74
CA MET A 1 -9.59 1.56 3.35
C MET A 1 -9.21 1.77 4.81
N LYS A 2 -9.82 1.01 5.73
CA LYS A 2 -9.61 1.05 7.18
C LYS A 2 -8.21 0.58 7.53
N THR A 3 -7.73 -0.47 6.89
CA THR A 3 -6.42 -1.08 7.15
C THR A 3 -5.28 -0.09 6.91
N LEU A 4 -5.30 0.62 5.78
CA LEU A 4 -4.30 1.65 5.47
C LEU A 4 -4.26 2.79 6.51
N LYS A 5 -5.41 3.16 7.08
CA LYS A 5 -5.47 4.18 8.14
C LYS A 5 -4.79 3.69 9.42
N GLN A 6 -4.94 2.41 9.77
CA GLN A 6 -4.29 1.84 10.97
C GLN A 6 -2.79 1.72 10.80
N ILE A 7 -2.31 1.32 9.63
CA ILE A 7 -0.87 1.30 9.30
C ILE A 7 -0.27 2.70 9.50
N GLU A 8 -0.95 3.75 9.03
CA GLU A 8 -0.49 5.13 9.19
C GLU A 8 -0.45 5.58 10.66
N VAL A 9 -1.36 5.09 11.52
CA VAL A 9 -1.32 5.35 12.96
C VAL A 9 -0.06 4.76 13.58
N HIS A 10 0.26 3.50 13.29
CA HIS A 10 1.48 2.85 13.82
C HIS A 10 2.76 3.55 13.34
N LYS A 11 2.80 3.98 12.08
CA LYS A 11 3.91 4.77 11.54
C LYS A 11 4.09 6.08 12.30
N LYS A 12 3.01 6.84 12.48
CA LYS A 12 3.02 8.11 13.24
C LYS A 12 3.45 7.92 14.69
N ASN A 13 3.11 6.81 15.32
CA ASN A 13 3.55 6.52 16.69
C ASN A 13 5.08 6.40 16.78
N ILE A 14 5.74 5.77 15.80
CA ILE A 14 7.21 5.68 15.75
C ILE A 14 7.82 7.08 15.58
N GLU A 15 7.29 7.84 14.61
CA GLU A 15 7.78 9.20 14.32
C GLU A 15 7.61 10.13 15.52
N SER A 16 6.47 10.07 16.21
CA SER A 16 6.20 10.85 17.42
C SER A 16 7.19 10.48 18.52
N TYR A 17 7.41 9.18 18.76
CA TYR A 17 8.31 8.73 19.81
C TYR A 17 9.76 9.18 19.57
N GLN A 18 10.22 9.20 18.33
CA GLN A 18 11.52 9.73 17.95
C GLN A 18 11.62 11.24 18.18
N LYS A 19 10.57 12.00 17.82
CA LYS A 19 10.50 13.45 18.09
C LYS A 19 10.51 13.74 19.59
N ASP A 20 9.79 12.96 20.38
CA ASP A 20 9.76 13.12 21.84
C ASP A 20 11.13 12.86 22.48
N ILE A 21 11.89 11.87 21.97
CA ILE A 21 13.30 11.67 22.38
C ILE A 21 14.14 12.90 22.07
N GLN A 22 14.04 13.45 20.86
CA GLN A 22 14.83 14.62 20.44
C GLN A 22 14.48 15.86 21.27
N ALA A 23 13.19 16.12 21.48
CA ALA A 23 12.72 17.23 22.30
C ALA A 23 13.22 17.10 23.75
N LEU A 24 13.10 15.90 24.33
CA LEU A 24 13.58 15.65 25.69
C LEU A 24 15.10 15.75 25.81
N GLU A 25 15.85 15.34 24.80
CA GLU A 25 17.30 15.52 24.76
C GLU A 25 17.71 16.98 24.76
N GLN A 26 17.01 17.83 23.99
CA GLN A 26 17.22 19.28 24.01
C GLN A 26 16.87 19.88 25.38
N GLU A 27 15.74 19.49 25.97
CA GLU A 27 15.35 19.93 27.31
C GLU A 27 16.41 19.58 28.36
N VAL A 28 16.87 18.32 28.37
CA VAL A 28 17.90 17.83 29.30
C VAL A 28 19.20 18.62 29.17
N ASN A 29 19.65 18.87 27.94
CA ASN A 29 20.87 19.66 27.70
C ASN A 29 20.71 21.10 28.21
N SER A 30 19.56 21.74 27.93
CA SER A 30 19.29 23.11 28.39
C SER A 30 19.16 23.22 29.91
N GLU A 31 18.60 22.21 30.57
CA GLU A 31 18.49 22.19 32.03
C GLU A 31 19.85 21.97 32.70
N LYS A 32 20.70 21.13 32.10
CA LYS A 32 22.07 20.93 32.58
C LYS A 32 22.85 22.23 32.58
N GLU A 33 22.81 22.99 31.49
CA GLU A 33 23.48 24.30 31.39
C GLU A 33 22.98 25.29 32.44
N LYS A 34 21.67 25.32 32.71
CA LYS A 34 21.08 26.16 33.76
C LYS A 34 21.56 25.75 35.15
N ILE A 35 21.57 24.45 35.45
CA ILE A 35 22.07 23.94 36.74
C ILE A 35 23.55 24.26 36.91
N ASP A 36 24.36 24.07 35.87
CA ASP A 36 25.79 24.39 35.88
C ASP A 36 26.03 25.88 36.15
N GLN A 37 25.20 26.77 35.57
CA GLN A 37 25.27 28.20 35.86
C GLN A 37 24.87 28.53 37.30
N LEU A 38 23.76 27.98 37.80
CA LEU A 38 23.33 28.22 39.19
C LEU A 38 24.36 27.70 40.19
N ASN A 39 25.03 26.60 39.89
CA ASN A 39 26.12 26.07 40.70
C ASN A 39 27.33 27.01 40.75
N LYS A 40 27.66 27.70 39.65
CA LYS A 40 28.69 28.75 39.65
C LYS A 40 28.27 29.95 40.51
N ASP A 41 27.04 30.44 40.32
CA ASP A 41 26.50 31.55 41.10
C ASP A 41 26.48 31.22 42.60
N TYR A 42 26.14 29.98 42.95
CA TYR A 42 26.19 29.48 44.32
C TYR A 42 27.61 29.52 44.90
N GLN A 43 28.61 29.03 44.14
CA GLN A 43 30.00 29.09 44.57
C GLN A 43 30.46 30.53 44.83
N GLU A 44 30.10 31.48 43.97
CA GLU A 44 30.42 32.90 44.16
C GLU A 44 29.76 33.49 45.41
N LEU A 45 28.50 33.15 45.69
CA LEU A 45 27.79 33.58 46.90
C LEU A 45 28.42 33.03 48.18
N VAL A 46 28.87 31.77 48.16
CA VAL A 46 29.59 31.15 49.30
C VAL A 46 30.92 31.84 49.53
N VAL A 47 31.72 32.03 48.47
CA VAL A 47 33.04 32.67 48.55
C VAL A 47 32.94 34.13 49.01
N SER A 48 31.88 34.85 48.61
CA SER A 48 31.63 36.24 49.02
C SER A 48 30.98 36.39 50.40
N GLY A 49 30.74 35.29 51.13
CA GLY A 49 30.18 35.31 52.48
C GLY A 49 28.68 35.62 52.54
N GLN A 50 27.96 35.59 51.41
CA GLN A 50 26.51 35.86 51.34
C GLN A 50 25.69 34.59 51.64
N VAL A 51 25.91 34.00 52.81
CA VAL A 51 25.45 32.64 53.17
C VAL A 51 23.92 32.48 53.08
N GLU A 52 23.12 33.42 53.57
CA GLU A 52 21.65 33.31 53.47
C GLU A 52 21.13 33.30 52.02
N LYS A 53 21.81 33.98 51.10
CA LYS A 53 21.45 33.96 49.68
C LYS A 53 21.91 32.65 49.03
N ALA A 54 23.07 32.14 49.43
CA ALA A 54 23.57 30.85 48.99
C ALA A 54 22.60 29.72 49.40
N ASP A 55 22.12 29.70 50.65
CA ASP A 55 21.17 28.70 51.13
C ASP A 55 19.85 28.71 50.34
N LYS A 56 19.30 29.91 50.08
CA LYS A 56 18.10 30.05 49.24
C LYS A 56 18.33 29.55 47.82
N LEU A 57 19.52 29.80 47.25
CA LEU A 57 19.87 29.32 45.91
C LEU A 57 20.05 27.81 45.88
N TYR A 58 20.68 27.22 46.90
CA TYR A 58 20.85 25.78 47.03
C TYR A 58 19.51 25.04 46.99
N THR A 59 18.50 25.52 47.74
CA THR A 59 17.16 24.87 47.70
C THR A 59 16.51 24.90 46.30
N LYS A 60 16.85 25.88 45.46
CA LYS A 60 16.38 25.92 44.06
C LYS A 60 17.15 24.94 43.20
N ILE A 61 18.47 24.87 43.37
CA ILE A 61 19.35 23.92 42.68
C ILE A 61 18.90 22.50 42.97
N ASP A 62 18.71 22.13 44.24
CA ASP A 62 18.30 20.78 44.66
C ASP A 62 16.97 20.32 44.01
N LYS A 63 15.98 21.22 43.96
CA LYS A 63 14.71 20.95 43.26
C LYS A 63 14.88 20.76 41.76
N GLN A 64 15.72 21.58 41.13
CA GLN A 64 16.00 21.48 39.69
C GLN A 64 16.80 20.22 39.36
N GLU A 65 17.81 19.88 40.15
CA GLU A 65 18.58 18.65 40.00
C GLU A 65 17.70 17.40 40.12
N THR A 66 16.75 17.39 41.05
CA THR A 66 15.80 16.28 41.21
C THR A 66 14.96 16.10 39.94
N THR A 67 14.46 17.21 39.38
CA THR A 67 13.68 17.21 38.13
C THR A 67 14.53 16.75 36.94
N TYR A 68 15.75 17.29 36.83
CA TYR A 68 16.72 16.95 35.80
C TYR A 68 17.08 15.45 35.83
N LYS A 69 17.39 14.90 37.01
CA LYS A 69 17.69 13.46 37.19
C LYS A 69 16.52 12.59 36.72
N ALA A 70 15.28 12.98 37.00
CA ALA A 70 14.10 12.28 36.51
C ALA A 70 13.99 12.32 34.97
N LYS A 71 14.24 13.49 34.35
CA LYS A 71 14.23 13.64 32.89
C LYS A 71 15.35 12.83 32.21
N VAL A 72 16.56 12.85 32.75
CA VAL A 72 17.69 12.04 32.26
C VAL A 72 17.37 10.55 32.32
N LYS A 73 16.79 10.09 33.43
CA LYS A 73 16.34 8.69 33.55
C LYS A 73 15.29 8.36 32.49
N ARG A 74 14.29 9.23 32.29
CA ARG A 74 13.26 9.07 31.25
C ARG A 74 13.88 9.00 29.85
N LEU A 75 14.79 9.92 29.52
CA LEU A 75 15.47 9.97 28.23
C LEU A 75 16.27 8.68 27.97
N SER A 76 17.02 8.22 28.97
CA SER A 76 17.79 6.97 28.88
C SER A 76 16.88 5.78 28.60
N VAL A 77 15.79 5.63 29.36
CA VAL A 77 14.80 4.57 29.14
C VAL A 77 14.20 4.67 27.75
N MET A 78 13.79 5.88 27.31
CA MET A 78 13.19 6.06 25.98
C MET A 78 14.14 5.67 24.85
N LYS A 79 15.41 6.07 24.93
CA LYS A 79 16.46 5.69 23.96
C LYS A 79 16.66 4.17 23.92
N GLN A 80 16.67 3.51 25.09
CA GLN A 80 16.81 2.05 25.17
C GLN A 80 15.58 1.31 24.63
N SER A 81 14.37 1.81 24.90
CA SER A 81 13.12 1.18 24.45
C SER A 81 12.75 1.52 23.00
N LEU A 82 13.42 2.46 22.34
CA LEU A 82 13.13 2.83 20.94
C LEU A 82 13.09 1.62 20.01
N LYS A 83 14.06 0.70 20.13
CA LYS A 83 14.09 -0.53 19.33
C LYS A 83 12.82 -1.38 19.55
N GLN A 84 12.37 -1.52 20.79
CA GLN A 84 11.16 -2.28 21.12
C GLN A 84 9.90 -1.59 20.59
N VAL A 85 9.83 -0.25 20.67
CA VAL A 85 8.71 0.53 20.12
C VAL A 85 8.62 0.36 18.60
N ILE A 86 9.75 0.41 17.90
CA ILE A 86 9.81 0.18 16.45
C ILE A 86 9.33 -1.23 16.12
N ILE A 87 9.90 -2.26 16.77
CA ILE A 87 9.52 -3.66 16.52
C ILE A 87 8.02 -3.86 16.74
N LYS A 88 7.48 -3.40 17.87
CA LYS A 88 6.07 -3.55 18.20
C LYS A 88 5.15 -2.91 17.16
N ASN A 89 5.43 -1.67 16.75
CA ASN A 89 4.60 -0.98 15.76
C ASN A 89 4.75 -1.60 14.36
N CYS A 90 5.95 -2.03 13.96
CA CYS A 90 6.14 -2.73 12.68
C CYS A 90 5.40 -4.08 12.65
N SER A 91 5.43 -4.86 13.74
CA SER A 91 4.66 -6.10 13.85
C SER A 91 3.15 -5.83 13.72
N SER A 92 2.62 -4.81 14.40
CA SER A 92 1.21 -4.42 14.22
C SER A 92 0.89 -3.95 12.81
N MET A 93 1.80 -3.22 12.14
CA MET A 93 1.62 -2.85 10.73
C MET A 93 1.55 -4.07 9.82
N GLN A 94 2.36 -5.10 10.09
CA GLN A 94 2.31 -6.36 9.34
C GLN A 94 0.97 -7.07 9.52
N GLU A 95 0.51 -7.21 10.76
CA GLU A 95 -0.80 -7.81 11.06
C GLU A 95 -1.97 -7.06 10.40
N GLU A 96 -1.88 -5.72 10.32
CA GLU A 96 -2.85 -4.93 9.57
C GLU A 96 -2.70 -5.18 8.06
N ALA A 97 -1.49 -5.16 7.52
CA ALA A 97 -1.23 -5.38 6.09
C ALA A 97 -1.75 -6.74 5.60
N ASP A 98 -1.70 -7.79 6.42
CA ASP A 98 -2.26 -9.10 6.08
C ASP A 98 -3.78 -9.04 5.83
N LYS A 99 -4.50 -8.12 6.51
CA LYS A 99 -5.95 -7.88 6.32
C LYS A 99 -6.26 -7.04 5.08
N LEU A 100 -5.24 -6.43 4.46
CA LEU A 100 -5.44 -5.54 3.33
C LEU A 100 -5.99 -6.29 2.11
N SER A 101 -5.52 -7.52 1.90
CA SER A 101 -5.99 -8.37 0.79
C SER A 101 -7.49 -8.60 0.88
N ASP A 102 -7.99 -9.00 2.05
CA ASP A 102 -9.42 -9.23 2.28
C ASP A 102 -10.23 -7.96 2.07
N GLU A 103 -9.74 -6.81 2.55
CA GLU A 103 -10.43 -5.53 2.33
C GLU A 103 -10.49 -5.14 0.85
N TYR A 104 -9.46 -5.43 0.06
CA TYR A 104 -9.50 -5.23 -1.40
C TYR A 104 -10.51 -6.18 -2.06
N ILE A 105 -10.51 -7.46 -1.68
CA ILE A 105 -11.46 -8.44 -2.21
C ILE A 105 -12.88 -7.98 -1.94
N ASP A 106 -13.18 -7.55 -0.72
CA ASP A 106 -14.52 -7.09 -0.34
C ASP A 106 -14.95 -5.83 -1.09
N ILE A 107 -14.05 -4.84 -1.24
CA ILE A 107 -14.37 -3.59 -1.95
C ILE A 107 -14.62 -3.82 -3.44
N TYR A 108 -13.86 -4.72 -4.07
CA TYR A 108 -13.88 -4.93 -5.51
C TYR A 108 -14.56 -6.24 -5.92
N TYR A 109 -15.30 -6.88 -5.01
CA TYR A 109 -15.97 -8.15 -5.26
C TYR A 109 -16.95 -8.05 -6.44
N ASP A 110 -17.75 -6.99 -6.48
CA ASP A 110 -18.75 -6.78 -7.53
C ASP A 110 -18.09 -6.58 -8.91
N ASP A 111 -16.96 -5.89 -8.96
CA ASP A 111 -16.19 -5.71 -10.19
C ASP A 111 -15.61 -7.04 -10.69
N LEU A 112 -15.11 -7.88 -9.77
CA LEU A 112 -14.65 -9.24 -10.10
C LEU A 112 -15.79 -10.11 -10.64
N GLN A 113 -16.96 -10.07 -10.01
CA GLN A 113 -18.15 -10.78 -10.49
C GLN A 113 -18.57 -10.30 -11.88
N ARG A 114 -18.57 -8.97 -12.10
CA ARG A 114 -18.89 -8.38 -13.40
C ARG A 114 -17.91 -8.80 -14.48
N TYR A 115 -16.62 -8.81 -14.19
CA TYR A 115 -15.58 -9.29 -15.11
C TYR A 115 -15.81 -10.75 -15.51
N ASN A 116 -16.06 -11.63 -14.53
CA ASN A 116 -16.32 -13.05 -14.80
C ASN A 116 -17.56 -13.25 -15.67
N LYS A 117 -18.62 -12.47 -15.43
CA LYS A 117 -19.83 -12.52 -16.27
C LYS A 117 -19.54 -12.10 -17.72
N LEU A 118 -18.83 -10.99 -17.92
CA LEU A 118 -18.49 -10.49 -19.26
C LEU A 118 -17.61 -11.49 -20.03
N LYS A 119 -16.68 -12.15 -19.33
CA LYS A 119 -15.83 -13.20 -19.92
C LYS A 119 -16.65 -14.37 -20.45
N GLU A 120 -17.68 -14.77 -19.72
CA GLU A 120 -18.55 -15.87 -20.11
C GLU A 120 -19.49 -15.48 -21.26
N GLU A 121 -19.99 -14.25 -21.26
CA GLU A 121 -20.76 -13.68 -22.37
C GLU A 121 -19.92 -13.59 -23.66
N LEU A 122 -18.65 -13.18 -23.55
CA LEU A 122 -17.72 -13.16 -24.68
C LEU A 122 -17.53 -14.56 -25.26
N LYS A 123 -17.26 -15.55 -24.40
CA LYS A 123 -17.09 -16.94 -24.83
C LYS A 123 -18.32 -17.48 -25.55
N GLN A 124 -19.52 -17.16 -25.07
CA GLN A 124 -20.77 -17.54 -25.74
C GLN A 124 -20.94 -16.85 -27.10
N ALA A 125 -20.55 -15.57 -27.20
CA ALA A 125 -20.61 -14.84 -28.46
C ALA A 125 -19.62 -15.40 -29.50
N GLU A 126 -18.39 -15.74 -29.09
CA GLU A 126 -17.39 -16.38 -29.94
C GLU A 126 -17.89 -17.73 -30.47
N GLN A 127 -18.48 -18.56 -29.61
CA GLN A 127 -19.06 -19.84 -30.02
C GLN A 127 -20.15 -19.67 -31.07
N LYS A 128 -21.07 -18.72 -30.89
CA LYS A 128 -22.13 -18.43 -31.88
C LYS A 128 -21.57 -17.97 -33.22
N LEU A 129 -20.53 -17.12 -33.22
CA LEU A 129 -19.87 -16.69 -34.44
C LEU A 129 -19.17 -17.86 -35.14
N GLU A 130 -18.60 -18.80 -34.39
CA GLU A 130 -17.99 -20.00 -34.97
C GLU A 130 -19.04 -20.97 -35.56
N GLU A 131 -20.21 -21.10 -34.92
CA GLU A 131 -21.36 -21.83 -35.50
C GLU A 131 -21.83 -21.19 -36.81
N HIS A 132 -21.90 -19.85 -36.87
CA HIS A 132 -22.23 -19.13 -38.09
C HIS A 132 -21.17 -19.34 -39.19
N ASN A 133 -19.88 -19.31 -38.84
CA ASN A 133 -18.79 -19.64 -39.76
C ASN A 133 -18.95 -21.06 -40.32
N ASN A 134 -19.21 -22.05 -39.47
CA ASN A 134 -19.38 -23.45 -39.87
C ASN A 134 -20.60 -23.63 -40.80
N SER A 135 -21.74 -23.02 -40.46
CA SER A 135 -22.95 -23.04 -41.28
C SER A 135 -22.73 -22.41 -42.64
N TYR A 136 -22.04 -21.26 -42.69
CA TYR A 136 -21.67 -20.61 -43.94
C TYR A 136 -20.80 -21.51 -44.83
N LEU A 137 -19.76 -22.12 -44.27
CA LEU A 137 -18.87 -23.02 -45.01
C LEU A 137 -19.61 -24.25 -45.54
N LEU A 138 -20.55 -24.81 -44.77
CA LEU A 138 -21.38 -25.93 -45.21
C LEU A 138 -22.27 -25.55 -46.40
N ASN A 139 -22.99 -24.43 -46.29
CA ASN A 139 -23.85 -23.93 -47.37
C ASN A 139 -23.05 -23.65 -48.64
N GLN A 140 -21.84 -23.10 -48.49
CA GLN A 140 -20.92 -22.85 -49.59
C GLN A 140 -20.49 -24.14 -50.30
N ARG A 141 -20.15 -25.19 -49.54
CA ARG A 141 -19.82 -26.52 -50.11
C ARG A 141 -21.01 -27.11 -50.87
N ASN A 142 -22.20 -27.04 -50.27
CA ASN A 142 -23.42 -27.54 -50.90
C ASN A 142 -23.72 -26.81 -52.22
N LEU A 143 -23.56 -25.48 -52.26
CA LEU A 143 -23.74 -24.69 -53.48
C LEU A 143 -22.72 -25.08 -54.55
N SER A 144 -21.45 -25.26 -54.18
CA SER A 144 -20.39 -25.69 -55.10
C SER A 144 -20.73 -27.03 -55.73
N HIS A 145 -21.15 -28.02 -54.91
CA HIS A 145 -21.58 -29.33 -55.39
C HIS A 145 -22.79 -29.26 -56.31
N TYR A 146 -23.75 -28.36 -56.03
CA TYR A 146 -24.93 -28.17 -56.88
C TYR A 146 -24.56 -27.61 -58.26
N ILE A 147 -23.69 -26.59 -58.32
CA ILE A 147 -23.19 -26.00 -59.57
C ILE A 147 -22.43 -27.05 -60.38
N ASP A 148 -21.52 -27.79 -59.74
CA ASP A 148 -20.76 -28.86 -60.39
C ASP A 148 -21.68 -29.93 -60.99
N ARG A 149 -22.72 -30.32 -60.26
CA ARG A 149 -23.69 -31.31 -60.73
C ARG A 149 -24.44 -30.81 -61.96
N LEU A 150 -24.97 -29.58 -61.94
CA LEU A 150 -25.69 -29.00 -63.09
C LEU A 150 -24.78 -28.86 -64.31
N THR A 151 -23.52 -28.44 -64.12
CA THR A 151 -22.54 -28.30 -65.20
C THR A 151 -22.31 -29.65 -65.90
N ARG A 152 -22.16 -30.73 -65.12
CA ARG A 152 -22.00 -32.10 -65.65
C ARG A 152 -23.26 -32.64 -66.31
N GLU A 153 -24.42 -32.51 -65.67
CA GLU A 153 -25.70 -33.02 -66.19
C GLU A 153 -26.08 -32.38 -67.54
N ASN A 154 -25.62 -31.16 -67.80
CA ASN A 154 -25.93 -30.42 -69.02
C ASN A 154 -24.75 -30.32 -70.01
N ASN A 155 -23.66 -31.08 -69.81
CA ASN A 155 -22.47 -31.10 -70.68
C ASN A 155 -21.84 -29.72 -70.96
N ILE A 156 -21.96 -28.78 -70.03
CA ILE A 156 -21.44 -27.42 -70.17
C ILE A 156 -19.90 -27.48 -70.12
N GLN A 157 -19.25 -27.01 -71.18
CA GLN A 157 -17.80 -27.02 -71.29
C GLN A 157 -17.18 -25.92 -70.42
N PRO A 158 -15.96 -26.10 -69.88
CA PRO A 158 -15.26 -25.06 -69.12
C PRO A 158 -15.06 -23.75 -69.88
N THR A 159 -15.04 -23.77 -71.22
CA THR A 159 -15.00 -22.55 -72.04
C THR A 159 -16.29 -21.74 -71.97
N GLU A 160 -17.40 -22.36 -71.59
CA GLU A 160 -18.73 -21.76 -71.48
C GLU A 160 -19.00 -21.22 -70.06
N PHE A 161 -18.43 -21.84 -69.02
CA PHE A 161 -18.57 -21.39 -67.63
C PHE A 161 -17.36 -21.74 -66.75
N MET A 162 -16.78 -20.74 -66.07
CA MET A 162 -15.67 -20.90 -65.11
C MET A 162 -15.97 -20.24 -63.74
N GLY A 163 -17.21 -20.30 -63.27
CA GLY A 163 -17.55 -19.77 -61.94
C GLY A 163 -17.04 -20.68 -60.81
N SER A 164 -16.54 -20.09 -59.73
CA SER A 164 -16.17 -20.80 -58.51
C SER A 164 -16.76 -20.12 -57.28
N VAL A 165 -17.02 -20.90 -56.22
CA VAL A 165 -17.46 -20.37 -54.94
C VAL A 165 -16.25 -20.23 -54.01
N ASN A 166 -15.81 -19.00 -53.76
CA ASN A 166 -14.61 -18.72 -52.96
C ASN A 166 -14.76 -19.11 -51.49
N SER A 167 -13.87 -19.97 -50.97
CA SER A 167 -13.85 -20.36 -49.56
C SER A 167 -13.16 -19.32 -48.67
N ARG A 168 -13.96 -18.44 -48.07
CA ARG A 168 -13.52 -17.51 -47.03
C ARG A 168 -14.50 -17.55 -45.87
N LYS A 169 -14.00 -17.62 -44.64
CA LYS A 169 -14.85 -17.50 -43.45
C LYS A 169 -15.29 -16.04 -43.29
N PRO A 170 -16.57 -15.78 -42.94
CA PRO A 170 -17.08 -14.42 -42.82
C PRO A 170 -16.59 -13.70 -41.55
N PHE A 171 -16.38 -14.40 -40.44
CA PHE A 171 -15.95 -13.80 -39.17
C PHE A 171 -14.56 -14.31 -38.74
N TYR A 172 -13.67 -13.37 -38.41
CA TYR A 172 -12.34 -13.64 -37.87
C TYR A 172 -12.34 -13.26 -36.38
N ILE A 173 -12.60 -14.28 -35.59
CA ILE A 173 -12.51 -14.34 -34.13
C ILE A 173 -11.28 -15.17 -33.75
#